data_AF-A0A6C2YQL1-F1
#
_entry.id   AF-A0A6C2YQL1-F1
#
_cell.length_a   1.000
_cell.length_b   1.000
_cell.length_c   1.000
_cell.angle_alpha   90.00
_cell.angle_beta   90.00
_cell.angle_gamma   90.00
#
_symmetry.space_group_name_H-M   'P 1'
#
loop_
_entity.id
_entity.type
_entity.pdbx_description
1 polymer ?
#
loop_
_entity_poly.entity_id
_entity_poly.type
_entity_poly.pdbx_seq_one_letter_code
_entity_poly.pdbx_strand_id
1 'polypeptide(L)'
;MPMPPYPVRCYAVGCGELASFKIAARWSDGVTAELKTYALSCPRCVSQLFQAAQERRAQCRLAPGETLEPTRVFTMVGEGCDRDLKCVATAESNPEQPESV
;
A
#
# COMPACT_ATOMS: atom_id res chain seq x y z
N MET A 1 -16.70 -17.87 -15.80
CA MET A 1 -17.46 -16.85 -15.04
C MET A 1 -16.44 -16.07 -14.22
N PRO A 2 -16.27 -14.75 -14.42
CA PRO A 2 -15.46 -13.96 -13.50
C PRO A 2 -16.17 -13.97 -12.14
N MET A 3 -15.48 -14.43 -11.10
CA MET A 3 -16.00 -14.31 -9.74
C MET A 3 -16.16 -12.81 -9.44
N PRO A 4 -17.29 -12.37 -8.86
CA PRO A 4 -17.42 -11.00 -8.41
C PRO A 4 -16.27 -10.73 -7.44
N PRO A 5 -15.54 -9.61 -7.59
CA PRO A 5 -14.39 -9.33 -6.75
C PRO A 5 -14.87 -9.24 -5.30
N TYR A 6 -14.26 -10.04 -4.43
CA TYR A 6 -14.62 -10.02 -3.03
C TYR A 6 -14.25 -8.64 -2.45
N PRO A 7 -15.21 -7.90 -1.86
CA PRO A 7 -14.95 -6.57 -1.36
C PRO A 7 -13.93 -6.66 -0.22
N VAL A 8 -12.73 -6.14 -0.47
CA VAL A 8 -11.67 -6.14 0.52
C VAL A 8 -11.91 -4.99 1.48
N ARG A 9 -11.87 -5.28 2.78
CA ARG A 9 -12.13 -4.29 3.84
C ARG A 9 -10.84 -3.70 4.38
N CYS A 10 -10.95 -2.52 4.97
CA CYS A 10 -9.87 -1.88 5.68
C CYS A 10 -9.40 -2.75 6.86
N TYR A 11 -8.09 -2.89 7.00
CA TYR A 11 -7.46 -3.67 8.07
C TYR A 11 -7.47 -2.95 9.43
N ALA A 12 -7.88 -1.69 9.47
CA ALA A 12 -8.03 -0.95 10.72
C ALA A 12 -9.11 -1.59 11.59
N VAL A 13 -8.78 -1.85 12.86
CA VAL A 13 -9.68 -2.46 13.83
C VAL A 13 -10.91 -1.56 14.00
N GLY A 14 -12.10 -2.11 13.75
CA GLY A 14 -13.37 -1.41 13.92
C GLY A 14 -13.79 -0.47 12.77
N CYS A 15 -13.04 -0.40 11.67
CA CYS A 15 -13.41 0.48 10.54
C CYS A 15 -14.52 -0.14 9.66
N GLY A 16 -14.34 -1.38 9.21
CA GLY A 16 -15.34 -2.09 8.38
C GLY A 16 -15.52 -1.55 6.95
N GLU A 17 -15.00 -0.36 6.63
CA GLU A 17 -15.05 0.27 5.31
C GLU A 17 -14.33 -0.54 4.22
N LEU A 18 -14.68 -0.28 2.96
CA LEU A 18 -13.96 -0.84 1.82
C LEU A 18 -12.55 -0.27 1.73
N ALA A 19 -11.58 -1.14 1.49
CA ALA A 19 -10.23 -0.72 1.19
C ALA A 19 -10.18 -0.17 -0.23
N SER A 20 -9.62 1.03 -0.37
CA SER A 20 -9.34 1.66 -1.68
C SER A 20 -7.85 1.74 -1.96
N PHE A 21 -7.03 1.57 -0.92
CA PHE A 21 -5.58 1.68 -0.99
C PHE A 21 -4.91 0.42 -0.46
N LYS A 22 -3.81 0.06 -1.10
CA LYS A 22 -2.89 -1.00 -0.70
C LYS A 22 -1.57 -0.38 -0.29
N ILE A 23 -1.14 -0.66 0.93
CA ILE A 23 0.13 -0.19 1.48
C ILE A 23 1.12 -1.34 1.38
N ALA A 24 2.14 -1.16 0.54
CA ALA A 24 3.12 -2.20 0.26
C ALA A 24 4.52 -1.63 0.05
N ALA A 25 5.55 -2.46 0.22
CA ALA A 25 6.92 -2.14 -0.16
C ALA A 25 7.45 -3.21 -1.10
N ARG A 26 8.28 -2.81 -2.05
CA ARG A 26 8.97 -3.75 -2.91
C ARG A 26 10.18 -4.33 -2.17
N TRP A 27 10.25 -5.63 -2.07
CA TRP A 27 11.39 -6.37 -1.53
C TRP A 27 12.09 -7.10 -2.68
N SER A 28 13.40 -7.19 -2.62
CA SER A 28 14.20 -7.92 -3.59
C SER A 28 15.46 -8.48 -2.94
N ASP A 29 15.76 -9.75 -3.16
CA ASP A 29 17.00 -10.42 -2.73
C ASP A 29 18.08 -10.45 -3.82
N GLY A 30 17.84 -9.74 -4.93
CA GLY A 30 18.70 -9.73 -6.10
C GLY A 30 18.40 -10.83 -7.12
N VAL A 31 17.58 -11.82 -6.77
CA VAL A 31 17.12 -12.89 -7.67
C VAL A 31 15.63 -12.77 -7.97
N THR A 32 14.84 -12.47 -6.94
CA THR A 32 13.39 -12.32 -6.98
C THR A 32 12.99 -10.96 -6.46
N ALA A 33 11.99 -10.35 -7.08
CA ALA A 33 11.34 -9.15 -6.55
C ALA A 33 9.89 -9.46 -6.21
N GLU A 34 9.48 -9.13 -4.98
CA GLU A 34 8.12 -9.33 -4.50
C GLU A 34 7.56 -8.04 -3.90
N LEU A 35 6.25 -7.83 -4.05
CA LEU A 35 5.55 -6.71 -3.43
C LEU A 35 5.00 -7.13 -2.05
N LYS A 36 5.76 -6.82 -1.00
CA LYS A 36 5.38 -7.11 0.39
C LYS A 36 4.26 -6.18 0.85
N THR A 37 3.06 -6.74 0.97
CA THR A 37 1.87 -6.00 1.40
C THR A 37 1.80 -5.94 2.92
N TYR A 38 1.68 -4.73 3.49
CA TYR A 38 1.57 -4.54 4.94
C TYR A 38 0.13 -4.37 5.41
N ALA A 39 -0.68 -3.63 4.66
CA ALA A 39 -2.06 -3.34 5.02
C ALA A 39 -2.90 -2.89 3.81
N LEU A 40 -4.21 -3.08 3.92
CA LEU A 40 -5.21 -2.50 3.02
C LEU A 40 -6.03 -1.47 3.80
N SER A 41 -6.19 -0.27 3.23
CA SER A 41 -6.76 0.86 3.95
C SER A 41 -7.84 1.59 3.14
N CYS A 42 -8.85 2.09 3.85
CA CYS A 42 -9.74 3.12 3.32
C CYS A 42 -9.03 4.49 3.35
N PRO A 43 -9.52 5.51 2.63
CA PRO A 43 -8.96 6.88 2.66
C PRO A 43 -8.87 7.49 4.06
N ARG A 44 -9.70 7.04 5.02
CA ARG A 44 -9.70 7.57 6.39
C ARG A 44 -8.57 6.98 7.25
N CYS A 45 -8.27 5.70 7.08
CA CYS A 45 -7.29 4.98 7.92
C CYS A 45 -5.93 4.81 7.24
N VAL A 46 -5.76 5.31 6.01
CA VAL A 46 -4.52 5.17 5.24
C VAL A 46 -3.31 5.72 5.98
N SER A 47 -3.39 6.92 6.57
CA SER A 47 -2.25 7.54 7.26
C SER A 47 -1.80 6.74 8.47
N GLN A 48 -2.74 6.24 9.28
CA GLN A 48 -2.45 5.43 10.47
C GLN A 48 -1.82 4.09 10.07
N LEU A 49 -2.42 3.39 9.11
CA LEU A 49 -1.90 2.11 8.63
C LEU A 49 -0.57 2.26 7.90
N PHE A 50 -0.34 3.41 7.25
CA PHE A 50 0.92 3.72 6.58
C PHE A 50 2.06 3.93 7.58
N GLN A 51 1.83 4.68 8.66
CA GLN A 51 2.81 4.81 9.74
C GLN A 51 3.14 3.46 10.36
N ALA A 52 2.13 2.65 10.71
CA ALA A 52 2.34 1.31 11.23
C ALA A 52 3.12 0.40 10.26
N ALA A 53 2.89 0.54 8.95
CA ALA A 53 3.65 -0.18 7.93
C ALA A 53 5.10 0.28 7.81
N GLN A 54 5.37 1.58 7.95
CA GLN A 54 6.73 2.12 8.00
C GLN A 54 7.50 1.60 9.21
N GLU A 55 6.86 1.56 10.39
CA GLU A 55 7.45 1.00 11.61
C GLU A 55 7.77 -0.49 11.45
N ARG A 56 6.82 -1.28 10.91
CA ARG A 56 7.04 -2.71 10.62
C ARG A 56 8.16 -2.94 9.62
N ARG A 57 8.26 -2.09 8.59
CA ARG A 57 9.37 -2.12 7.63
C ARG A 57 10.69 -1.82 8.32
N ALA A 58 10.75 -0.79 9.15
CA ALA A 58 11.97 -0.41 9.89
C ALA A 58 12.45 -1.50 10.85
N GLN A 59 11.54 -2.32 11.37
CA GLN A 59 11.85 -3.48 12.20
C GLN A 59 12.29 -4.71 11.38
N CYS A 60 12.04 -4.75 10.07
CA CYS A 60 12.49 -5.86 9.22
C CYS A 60 14.01 -5.78 9.05
N ARG A 61 14.73 -6.74 9.64
CA ARG A 61 16.15 -6.92 9.36
C ARG A 61 16.31 -7.58 8.00
N LEU A 62 17.00 -6.90 7.09
CA LEU A 62 17.37 -7.43 5.78
C LEU A 62 18.63 -8.29 5.92
N ALA A 63 18.63 -9.42 5.23
CA ALA A 63 19.84 -10.20 5.04
C ALA A 63 20.80 -9.46 4.08
N PRO A 64 22.11 -9.78 4.11
CA PRO A 64 23.07 -9.17 3.19
C PRO A 64 22.67 -9.43 1.73
N GLY A 65 22.56 -8.35 0.94
CA GLY A 65 22.14 -8.42 -0.47
C GLY A 65 20.63 -8.24 -0.69
N GLU A 66 19.82 -8.24 0.38
CA GLU A 66 18.42 -7.89 0.29
C GLU A 66 18.21 -6.38 0.29
N THR A 67 17.23 -5.95 -0.50
CA THR A 67 16.78 -4.57 -0.62
C THR A 67 15.30 -4.51 -0.32
N LEU A 68 14.91 -3.54 0.51
CA LEU A 68 13.52 -3.26 0.81
C LEU A 68 13.28 -1.80 0.51
N GLU A 69 12.51 -1.52 -0.54
CA GLU A 69 12.14 -0.17 -0.94
C GLU A 69 11.25 0.52 0.09
N PRO A 70 11.14 1.86 0.03
CA PRO A 70 10.15 2.59 0.81
C PRO A 70 8.74 2.03 0.68
N THR A 71 8.03 2.01 1.81
CA THR A 71 6.60 1.72 1.84
C THR A 71 5.89 2.78 1.00
N ARG A 72 5.08 2.34 0.05
CA ARG A 72 4.31 3.17 -0.87
C ARG A 72 2.82 2.83 -0.78
N VAL A 73 1.99 3.79 -1.18
CA VAL A 73 0.55 3.61 -1.26
C VAL A 73 0.15 3.43 -2.72
N PHE A 74 -0.53 2.32 -2.98
CA PHE A 74 -1.06 1.95 -4.28
C PHE A 74 -2.58 2.09 -4.25
N THR A 75 -3.15 2.72 -5.25
CA THR A 75 -4.61 2.78 -5.39
C THR A 75 -5.06 1.53 -6.12
N MET A 76 -6.10 0.88 -5.58
CA MET A 76 -6.71 -0.26 -6.23
C MET A 76 -7.70 0.26 -7.28
N VAL A 77 -7.47 -0.07 -8.56
CA VAL A 77 -8.37 0.34 -9.65
C VAL A 77 -9.41 -0.76 -9.84
N GLY A 78 -10.65 -0.49 -9.41
CA GLY A 78 -11.77 -1.45 -9.38
C GLY A 78 -12.09 -1.96 -7.97
N GLU A 79 -13.14 -2.76 -7.84
CA GLU A 79 -13.68 -3.31 -6.58
C GLU A 79 -12.75 -4.30 -5.86
N GLY A 80 -11.45 -4.01 -5.74
CA GLY A 80 -10.49 -4.82 -4.99
C GLY A 80 -9.71 -5.85 -5.82
N CYS A 81 -9.58 -5.66 -7.13
CA CYS A 81 -8.73 -6.52 -7.96
C CYS A 81 -7.27 -6.04 -7.93
N ASP A 82 -6.37 -6.88 -7.40
CA ASP A 82 -4.92 -6.68 -7.35
C ASP A 82 -4.23 -6.59 -8.73
N ARG A 83 -4.98 -6.86 -9.81
CA ARG A 83 -4.44 -7.05 -11.16
C ARG A 83 -3.92 -5.78 -11.81
N ASP A 84 -4.38 -4.61 -11.38
CA ASP A 84 -3.98 -3.30 -11.92
C ASP A 84 -3.76 -2.31 -10.75
N LEU A 85 -2.61 -2.43 -10.10
CA LEU A 85 -2.19 -1.54 -9.02
C LEU A 85 -1.46 -0.33 -9.62
N LYS A 86 -2.08 0.84 -9.56
CA LYS A 86 -1.41 2.10 -9.89
C LYS A 86 -0.77 2.65 -8.63
N CYS A 87 0.54 2.83 -8.65
CA CYS A 87 1.27 3.51 -7.59
C CYS A 87 0.86 4.99 -7.62
N VAL A 88 0.21 5.48 -6.55
CA VAL A 88 -0.28 6.87 -6.49
C VAL A 88 0.57 7.74 -5.58
N ALA A 89 1.36 7.15 -4.67
CA ALA A 89 2.26 7.94 -3.84
C ALA A 89 3.58 7.22 -3.53
N THR A 90 4.65 7.80 -4.05
CA THR A 90 5.96 7.84 -3.40
C THR A 90 5.94 8.96 -2.39
N ALA A 91 6.40 8.74 -1.16
CA ALA A 91 6.56 9.79 -0.15
C ALA A 91 7.72 10.76 -0.51
N GLU A 92 7.71 11.31 -1.72
CA GLU A 92 8.56 12.39 -2.22
C GLU A 92 7.80 13.38 -3.11
N SER A 93 6.47 13.45 -2.99
CA SER A 93 5.70 14.50 -3.65
C SER A 93 4.72 15.11 -2.68
N ASN A 94 5.20 16.18 -2.06
CA ASN A 94 4.43 17.24 -1.43
C ASN A 94 3.15 17.53 -2.24
N PRO A 95 1.96 17.60 -1.62
CA PRO A 95 0.75 17.99 -2.31
C PRO A 95 0.84 19.49 -2.61
N GLU A 96 1.31 19.87 -3.79
CA GLU A 96 1.15 21.23 -4.28
C GLU A 96 -0.33 21.39 -4.68
N GLN A 97 -0.99 22.27 -3.93
CA GLN A 97 -2.43 22.52 -3.95
C GLN A 97 -2.87 23.09 -5.31
N PRO A 98 -4.14 22.90 -5.72
CA PRO A 98 -4.67 23.56 -6.91
C PRO A 98 -4.84 25.06 -6.62
N GLU A 99 -4.02 25.90 -7.23
CA GLU A 99 -4.30 27.33 -7.34
C GLU A 99 -5.51 27.53 -8.24
N SER A 100 -6.54 28.15 -7.66
CA SER A 100 -7.75 28.59 -8.36
C SER A 100 -7.49 30.01 -8.88
N VAL A 101 -7.71 30.27 -10.18
CA VAL A 101 -8.10 31.58 -10.70
C VAL A 101 -8.97 31.41 -11.95
#